data_AF-A0AAW1NRR5-F1
#
_entry.id   AF-A0AAW1NRR5-F1
#
_cell.length_a   1.000
_cell.length_b   1.000
_cell.length_c   1.000
_cell.angle_alpha   90.00
_cell.angle_beta   90.00
_cell.angle_gamma   90.00
#
_symmetry.space_group_name_H-M   'P 1'
#
loop_
_entity.id
_entity.type
_entity.pdbx_description
1 polymer ?
#
loop_
_entity_poly.entity_id
_entity_poly.type
_entity_poly.pdbx_seq_one_letter_code
_entity_poly.pdbx_strand_id
1 'polypeptide(L)'
;MILRCFAQRSGPSCVRRPALLPPVTFQHSPRRTWRLSSSEQHAALIQLVPDLEPRLKQLKPELLQQLTSDTALAVKLVSLRTSFPTADVSSMIIKRPSLLTDFSFQVIPAALRTLLEFVPRSQVDALVEVQPWLLDARAGDWLTELKRMLRLTQEDLASCLLKDPDLLFAAQRGTDSLGPGAEYLDS
;
A
#
# COMPACT_ATOMS: atom_id res chain seq x y z
N MET A 1 53.79 -2.76 -5.07
CA MET A 1 54.06 -3.25 -6.44
C MET A 1 52.73 -3.83 -6.92
N ILE A 2 51.91 -3.26 -7.80
CA ILE A 2 52.13 -2.41 -8.97
C ILE A 2 50.98 -1.38 -9.02
N LEU A 3 51.33 -0.09 -9.06
CA LEU A 3 50.43 1.02 -9.39
C LEU A 3 50.20 1.00 -10.90
N ARG A 4 48.94 1.05 -11.37
CA ARG A 4 48.62 1.36 -12.77
C ARG A 4 47.79 2.62 -12.86
N CYS A 5 48.46 3.67 -13.33
CA CYS A 5 47.91 4.91 -13.85
C CYS A 5 46.89 4.63 -14.96
N PHE A 6 45.72 5.26 -14.89
CA PHE A 6 44.86 5.43 -16.05
C PHE A 6 44.80 6.91 -16.41
N ALA A 7 45.35 7.20 -17.58
CA ALA A 7 45.55 8.54 -18.11
C ALA A 7 44.22 9.13 -18.61
N GLN A 8 44.00 10.37 -18.19
CA GLN A 8 42.89 11.23 -18.53
C GLN A 8 43.14 11.81 -19.93
N ARG A 9 42.26 11.51 -20.91
CA ARG A 9 42.25 12.18 -22.22
C ARG A 9 41.06 13.14 -22.29
N SER A 10 41.36 14.42 -22.16
CA SER A 10 40.44 15.54 -22.37
C SER A 10 40.41 15.89 -23.86
N GLY A 11 39.27 15.66 -24.52
CA GLY A 11 39.02 16.13 -25.88
C GLY A 11 38.14 17.40 -25.87
N PRO A 12 38.38 18.40 -26.75
CA PRO A 12 37.54 19.58 -26.84
C PRO A 12 36.22 19.25 -27.54
N SER A 13 35.16 19.15 -26.75
CA SER A 13 33.80 18.93 -27.26
C SER A 13 33.25 20.24 -27.84
N CYS A 14 33.10 20.29 -29.16
CA CYS A 14 32.44 21.40 -29.87
C CYS A 14 30.97 21.49 -29.43
N VAL A 15 30.67 22.40 -28.50
CA VAL A 15 29.31 22.73 -28.09
C VAL A 15 28.65 23.53 -29.22
N ARG A 16 27.90 22.85 -30.10
CA ARG A 16 26.96 23.51 -31.01
C ARG A 16 25.87 24.18 -30.18
N ARG A 17 25.82 25.52 -30.18
CA ARG A 17 24.72 26.31 -29.61
C ARG A 17 23.41 25.90 -30.30
N PRO A 18 22.41 25.34 -29.57
CA PRO A 18 21.09 25.12 -30.13
C PRO A 18 20.40 26.47 -30.39
N ALA A 19 19.72 26.57 -31.53
CA ALA A 19 18.95 27.73 -31.91
C ALA A 19 17.88 28.03 -30.85
N LEU A 20 17.82 29.29 -30.42
CA LEU A 20 16.81 29.82 -29.52
C LEU A 20 15.43 29.70 -30.18
N LEU A 21 14.66 28.69 -29.78
CA LEU A 21 13.24 28.62 -30.12
C LEU A 21 12.51 29.77 -29.41
N PRO A 22 11.54 30.42 -30.07
CA PRO A 22 10.74 31.47 -29.46
C PRO A 22 9.97 30.93 -28.24
N PRO A 23 9.73 31.75 -27.21
CA PRO A 23 9.01 31.33 -26.02
C PRO A 23 7.59 30.93 -26.41
N VAL A 24 7.27 29.64 -26.27
CA VAL A 24 5.91 29.14 -26.39
C VAL A 24 5.13 29.67 -25.20
N THR A 25 4.35 30.72 -25.42
CA THR A 25 3.37 31.20 -24.44
C THR A 25 2.22 30.19 -24.36
N PHE A 26 2.40 29.19 -23.48
CA PHE A 26 1.29 28.35 -23.05
C PHE A 26 0.31 29.23 -22.28
N GLN A 27 -0.76 29.69 -22.95
CA GLN A 27 -1.94 30.20 -22.27
C GLN A 27 -2.46 29.10 -21.35
N HIS A 28 -2.14 29.20 -20.06
CA HIS A 28 -2.73 28.43 -19.00
C HIS A 28 -4.21 28.77 -18.94
N SER A 29 -5.01 28.07 -19.74
CA SER A 29 -6.45 28.00 -19.49
C SER A 29 -6.63 27.46 -18.08
N PRO A 30 -7.36 28.16 -17.20
CA PRO A 30 -7.60 27.68 -15.85
C PRO A 30 -8.24 26.30 -15.97
N ARG A 31 -7.54 25.27 -15.48
CA ARG A 31 -8.05 23.89 -15.45
C ARG A 31 -9.36 23.95 -14.67
N ARG A 32 -10.48 23.94 -15.36
CA ARG A 32 -11.80 23.75 -14.75
C ARG A 32 -11.69 22.44 -13.99
N THR A 33 -11.62 22.52 -12.67
CA THR A 33 -11.75 21.36 -11.81
C THR A 33 -13.21 20.97 -11.89
N TRP A 34 -13.53 20.08 -12.83
CA TRP A 34 -14.83 19.44 -12.87
C TRP A 34 -14.96 18.64 -11.58
N ARG A 35 -15.60 19.21 -10.56
CA ARG A 35 -16.02 18.44 -9.39
C ARG A 35 -17.15 17.55 -9.86
N LEU A 36 -16.88 16.26 -9.94
CA LEU A 36 -17.92 15.25 -10.10
C LEU A 36 -18.92 15.41 -8.94
N SER A 37 -20.20 15.19 -9.26
CA SER A 37 -21.23 15.05 -8.24
C SER A 37 -20.92 13.85 -7.33
N SER A 38 -21.41 13.87 -6.08
CA SER A 38 -21.18 12.77 -5.13
C SER A 38 -21.61 11.40 -5.68
N SER A 39 -22.70 11.35 -6.47
CA SER A 39 -23.16 10.14 -7.15
C SER A 39 -22.19 9.62 -8.23
N GLU A 40 -21.55 10.51 -8.98
CA GLU A 40 -20.58 10.12 -10.02
C GLU A 40 -19.28 9.59 -9.40
N GLN A 41 -18.82 10.20 -8.30
CA GLN A 41 -17.64 9.72 -7.57
C GLN A 41 -17.87 8.32 -6.99
N HIS A 42 -19.08 8.07 -6.46
CA HIS A 42 -19.47 6.77 -5.96
C HIS A 42 -19.53 5.72 -7.09
N ALA A 43 -20.13 6.06 -8.23
CA ALA A 43 -20.17 5.16 -9.39
C ALA A 43 -18.76 4.83 -9.92
N ALA A 44 -17.85 5.81 -9.95
CA ALA A 44 -16.46 5.59 -10.35
C ALA A 44 -15.73 4.64 -9.38
N LEU A 45 -15.97 4.76 -8.07
CA LEU A 45 -15.42 3.85 -7.07
C LEU A 45 -15.90 2.41 -7.29
N ILE A 46 -17.19 2.20 -7.53
CA ILE A 46 -17.76 0.88 -7.84
C ILE A 46 -17.20 0.32 -9.15
N GLN A 47 -16.99 1.17 -10.17
CA GLN A 47 -16.40 0.73 -11.43
C GLN A 47 -14.95 0.24 -11.25
N LEU A 48 -14.19 0.85 -10.34
CA LEU A 48 -12.81 0.45 -10.05
C LEU A 48 -12.73 -0.79 -9.14
N VAL A 49 -13.63 -0.92 -8.16
CA VAL A 49 -13.66 -2.03 -7.20
C VAL A 49 -15.12 -2.48 -7.00
N PRO A 50 -15.68 -3.28 -7.92
CA PRO A 50 -17.10 -3.63 -7.90
C PRO A 50 -17.48 -4.41 -6.63
N ASP A 51 -16.59 -5.27 -6.16
CA ASP A 51 -16.83 -6.10 -4.97
C ASP A 51 -16.92 -5.28 -3.66
N LEU A 52 -16.56 -3.99 -3.69
CA LEU A 52 -16.69 -3.10 -2.55
C LEU A 52 -18.14 -2.61 -2.35
N GLU A 53 -18.97 -2.63 -3.40
CA GLU A 53 -20.36 -2.14 -3.38
C GLU A 53 -21.17 -2.58 -2.15
N PRO A 54 -21.25 -3.87 -1.77
CA PRO A 54 -22.01 -4.30 -0.60
C PRO A 54 -21.50 -3.70 0.72
N ARG A 55 -20.22 -3.33 0.78
CA ARG A 55 -19.60 -2.74 1.97
C ARG A 55 -19.67 -1.22 2.03
N LEU A 56 -19.90 -0.51 0.92
CA LEU A 56 -19.88 0.95 0.90
C LEU A 56 -20.88 1.58 1.89
N LYS A 57 -22.03 0.94 2.10
CA LYS A 57 -23.05 1.38 3.07
C LYS A 57 -22.65 1.19 4.54
N GLN A 58 -21.67 0.34 4.81
CA GLN A 58 -21.17 0.03 6.15
C GLN A 58 -19.90 0.80 6.49
N LEU A 59 -19.32 1.52 5.52
CA LEU A 59 -18.12 2.31 5.76
C LEU A 59 -18.46 3.56 6.56
N LYS A 60 -17.51 3.98 7.40
CA LYS A 60 -17.55 5.29 8.05
C LYS A 60 -17.64 6.40 6.99
N PRO A 61 -18.48 7.44 7.18
CA PRO A 61 -18.64 8.52 6.21
C PRO A 61 -17.32 9.18 5.80
N GLU A 62 -16.38 9.33 6.74
CA GLU A 62 -15.07 9.95 6.52
C GLU A 62 -14.22 9.11 5.57
N LEU A 63 -14.21 7.78 5.78
CA LEU A 63 -13.48 6.86 4.92
C LEU A 63 -14.10 6.82 3.51
N LEU A 64 -15.43 6.77 3.43
CA LEU A 64 -16.12 6.82 2.14
C LEU A 64 -15.78 8.10 1.38
N GLN A 65 -15.79 9.26 2.07
CA GLN A 65 -15.41 10.55 1.49
C GLN A 65 -13.95 10.57 1.01
N GLN A 66 -13.02 10.00 1.79
CA GLN A 66 -11.63 9.88 1.38
C GLN A 66 -11.49 9.05 0.10
N LEU A 67 -12.16 7.90 0.02
CA LEU A 67 -12.08 7.01 -1.15
C LEU A 67 -12.73 7.62 -2.40
N THR A 68 -13.88 8.31 -2.26
CA THR A 68 -14.58 8.90 -3.40
C THR A 68 -13.95 10.20 -3.91
N SER A 69 -13.22 10.91 -3.05
CA SER A 69 -12.49 12.13 -3.44
C SER A 69 -11.07 11.87 -3.97
N ASP A 70 -10.54 10.66 -3.81
CA ASP A 70 -9.18 10.31 -4.21
C ASP A 70 -9.06 10.03 -5.72
N THR A 71 -8.49 10.99 -6.43
CA THR A 71 -8.20 10.86 -7.88
C THR A 71 -7.06 9.88 -8.20
N ALA A 72 -6.24 9.51 -7.23
CA ALA A 72 -5.11 8.59 -7.40
C ALA A 72 -5.48 7.12 -7.13
N LEU A 73 -6.76 6.83 -6.84
CA LEU A 73 -7.22 5.50 -6.45
C LEU A 73 -6.85 4.41 -7.47
N ALA A 74 -7.07 4.65 -8.75
CA ALA A 74 -6.71 3.70 -9.81
C ALA A 74 -5.19 3.39 -9.83
N VAL A 75 -4.34 4.39 -9.59
CA VAL A 75 -2.88 4.22 -9.52
C VAL A 75 -2.50 3.37 -8.31
N LYS A 76 -3.17 3.58 -7.16
CA LYS A 76 -2.96 2.78 -5.95
C LYS A 76 -3.33 1.31 -6.19
N LEU A 77 -4.45 1.03 -6.85
CA LEU A 77 -4.88 -0.33 -7.20
C LEU A 77 -3.86 -1.04 -8.09
N VAL A 78 -3.38 -0.37 -9.14
CA VAL A 78 -2.33 -0.91 -10.02
C VAL A 78 -1.04 -1.17 -9.25
N SER A 79 -0.67 -0.26 -8.34
CA SER A 79 0.53 -0.40 -7.50
C SER A 79 0.42 -1.57 -6.52
N LEU A 80 -0.75 -1.82 -5.92
CA LEU A 80 -1.01 -3.02 -5.12
C LEU A 80 -0.86 -4.29 -5.96
N ARG A 81 -1.49 -4.34 -7.14
CA ARG A 81 -1.40 -5.50 -8.03
C ARG A 81 0.03 -5.77 -8.50
N THR A 82 0.82 -4.72 -8.69
CA THR A 82 2.24 -4.85 -9.03
C THR A 82 3.07 -5.38 -7.86
N SER A 83 2.73 -4.96 -6.63
CA SER A 83 3.43 -5.39 -5.40
C SER A 83 3.07 -6.81 -4.97
N PHE A 84 1.83 -7.23 -5.25
CA PHE A 84 1.25 -8.52 -4.88
C PHE A 84 0.61 -9.19 -6.12
N PRO A 85 1.43 -9.68 -7.07
CA PRO A 85 0.96 -10.15 -8.37
C PRO A 85 0.02 -11.37 -8.27
N THR A 86 0.17 -12.22 -7.26
CA THR A 86 -0.68 -13.40 -7.08
C THR A 86 -1.82 -13.20 -6.10
N ALA A 87 -1.82 -12.11 -5.33
CA ALA A 87 -2.89 -11.82 -4.37
C ALA A 87 -4.14 -11.27 -5.06
N ASP A 88 -5.31 -11.64 -4.54
CA ASP A 88 -6.57 -10.98 -4.85
C ASP A 88 -6.67 -9.62 -4.15
N VAL A 89 -6.27 -8.58 -4.87
CA VAL A 89 -6.31 -7.18 -4.40
C VAL A 89 -7.74 -6.73 -4.06
N SER A 90 -8.76 -7.19 -4.79
CA SER A 90 -10.16 -6.85 -4.47
C SER A 90 -10.53 -7.41 -3.10
N SER A 91 -10.24 -8.69 -2.85
CA SER A 91 -10.45 -9.33 -1.54
C SER A 91 -9.73 -8.59 -0.39
N MET A 92 -8.48 -8.16 -0.62
CA MET A 92 -7.72 -7.36 0.35
C MET A 92 -8.43 -6.05 0.70
N ILE A 93 -8.93 -5.33 -0.31
CA ILE A 93 -9.58 -4.03 -0.14
C ILE A 93 -10.93 -4.18 0.56
N ILE A 94 -11.72 -5.20 0.21
CA ILE A 94 -13.00 -5.48 0.87
C ILE A 94 -12.79 -5.67 2.38
N LYS A 95 -11.75 -6.41 2.76
CA LYS A 95 -11.40 -6.65 4.17
C LYS A 95 -10.90 -5.38 4.88
N ARG A 96 -10.07 -4.57 4.21
CA ARG A 96 -9.48 -3.35 4.76
C ARG A 96 -9.51 -2.19 3.75
N PRO A 97 -10.65 -1.48 3.61
CA PRO A 97 -10.77 -0.38 2.64
C PRO A 97 -9.83 0.81 2.96
N SER A 98 -9.45 0.95 4.24
CA SER A 98 -8.47 1.96 4.68
C SER A 98 -7.10 1.79 4.05
N LEU A 99 -6.78 0.62 3.49
CA LEU A 99 -5.54 0.36 2.75
C LEU A 99 -5.32 1.32 1.57
N LEU A 100 -6.41 1.87 1.01
CA LEU A 100 -6.37 2.82 -0.11
C LEU A 100 -6.28 4.28 0.32
N THR A 101 -6.35 4.59 1.61
CA THR A 101 -6.14 5.96 2.11
C THR A 101 -4.68 6.38 1.94
N ASP A 102 -4.40 7.68 1.76
CA ASP A 102 -3.03 8.16 1.56
C ASP A 102 -2.09 7.75 2.70
N PHE A 103 -2.58 7.84 3.94
CA PHE A 103 -1.80 7.50 5.13
C PHE A 103 -1.38 6.02 5.14
N SER A 104 -2.35 5.11 4.99
CA SER A 104 -2.04 3.67 4.99
C SER A 104 -1.28 3.25 3.74
N PHE A 105 -1.57 3.86 2.58
CA PHE A 105 -0.94 3.48 1.33
C PHE A 105 0.56 3.79 1.30
N GLN A 106 0.96 4.93 1.87
CA GLN A 106 2.37 5.35 1.89
C GLN A 106 3.27 4.41 2.70
N VAL A 107 2.73 3.68 3.68
CA VAL A 107 3.52 2.76 4.52
C VAL A 107 3.69 1.37 3.92
N ILE A 108 2.88 0.99 2.92
CA ILE A 108 2.88 -0.36 2.33
C ILE A 108 4.27 -0.81 1.85
N PRO A 109 5.08 0.01 1.13
CA PRO A 109 6.39 -0.43 0.70
C PRO A 109 7.35 -0.75 1.85
N ALA A 110 7.24 -0.01 2.97
CA ALA A 110 8.04 -0.27 4.15
C ALA A 110 7.54 -1.53 4.87
N ALA A 111 6.23 -1.66 5.08
CA ALA A 111 5.62 -2.84 5.69
C ALA A 111 5.93 -4.13 4.91
N LEU A 112 5.91 -4.08 3.57
CA LEU A 112 6.29 -5.21 2.73
C LEU A 112 7.76 -5.62 2.94
N ARG A 113 8.69 -4.66 3.01
CA ARG A 113 10.10 -4.96 3.31
C ARG A 113 10.24 -5.64 4.66
N THR A 114 9.58 -5.11 5.69
CA THR A 114 9.56 -5.72 7.02
C THR A 114 8.96 -7.12 6.98
N LEU A 115 7.84 -7.34 6.30
CA LEU A 115 7.20 -8.65 6.20
C LEU A 115 8.13 -9.70 5.56
N LEU A 116 8.95 -9.30 4.58
CA LEU A 116 9.93 -10.17 3.93
C LEU A 116 11.08 -10.60 4.85
N GLU A 117 11.29 -9.91 5.98
CA GLU A 117 12.22 -10.34 7.03
C GLU A 117 11.67 -11.49 7.88
N PHE A 118 10.34 -11.72 7.84
CA PHE A 118 9.65 -12.74 8.62
C PHE A 118 9.08 -13.88 7.78
N VAL A 119 8.77 -13.62 6.51
CA VAL A 119 8.00 -14.54 5.66
C VAL A 119 8.67 -14.67 4.29
N PRO A 120 8.86 -15.89 3.76
CA PRO A 120 9.39 -16.08 2.42
C PRO A 120 8.53 -15.37 1.37
N ARG A 121 9.16 -14.74 0.36
CA ARG A 121 8.44 -14.00 -0.70
C ARG A 121 7.32 -14.82 -1.36
N SER A 122 7.52 -16.12 -1.53
CA SER A 122 6.53 -17.04 -2.13
C SER A 122 5.22 -17.18 -1.34
N GLN A 123 5.21 -16.78 -0.07
CA GLN A 123 4.04 -16.90 0.82
C GLN A 123 3.42 -15.52 1.16
N VAL A 124 4.13 -14.43 0.88
CA VAL A 124 3.69 -13.07 1.24
C VAL A 124 2.35 -12.72 0.62
N ASP A 125 2.15 -12.99 -0.67
CA ASP A 125 0.93 -12.62 -1.38
C ASP A 125 -0.31 -13.31 -0.79
N ALA A 126 -0.23 -14.62 -0.55
CA ALA A 126 -1.31 -15.38 0.11
C ALA A 126 -1.57 -14.86 1.54
N LEU A 127 -0.51 -14.53 2.27
CA LEU A 127 -0.62 -14.04 3.65
C LEU A 127 -1.28 -12.66 3.73
N VAL A 128 -0.92 -11.71 2.86
CA VAL A 128 -1.53 -10.37 2.86
C VAL A 128 -2.94 -10.37 2.29
N GLU A 129 -3.26 -11.33 1.42
CA GLU A 129 -4.62 -11.55 0.94
C GLU A 129 -5.54 -12.00 2.10
N VAL A 130 -5.05 -12.93 2.92
CA VAL A 130 -5.78 -13.37 4.11
C VAL A 130 -5.84 -12.25 5.15
N GLN A 131 -4.70 -11.59 5.43
CA GLN A 131 -4.54 -10.60 6.49
C GLN A 131 -3.92 -9.27 6.00
N PRO A 132 -4.72 -8.37 5.39
CA PRO A 132 -4.23 -7.07 4.88
C PRO A 132 -3.72 -6.12 5.97
N TRP A 133 -4.01 -6.40 7.24
CA TRP A 133 -3.52 -5.66 8.41
C TRP A 133 -2.00 -5.79 8.61
N LEU A 134 -1.36 -6.78 7.99
CA LEU A 134 0.10 -6.89 7.95
C LEU A 134 0.76 -5.80 7.11
N LEU A 135 0.00 -5.11 6.25
CA LEU A 135 0.46 -3.94 5.52
C LEU A 135 0.29 -2.68 6.38
N ASP A 136 0.94 -2.69 7.54
CA ASP A 136 0.93 -1.61 8.52
C ASP A 136 2.32 -1.38 9.08
N ALA A 137 2.61 -0.16 9.53
CA ALA A 137 3.91 0.20 10.08
C ALA A 137 4.25 -0.60 11.35
N ARG A 138 3.25 -1.03 12.12
CA ARG A 138 3.44 -1.79 13.38
C ARG A 138 3.50 -3.31 13.18
N ALA A 139 3.31 -3.82 11.96
CA ALA A 139 3.24 -5.26 11.72
C ALA A 139 4.51 -5.99 12.15
N GLY A 140 5.69 -5.38 11.98
CA GLY A 140 6.97 -5.96 12.42
C GLY A 140 7.04 -6.19 13.92
N ASP A 141 6.51 -5.28 14.73
CA ASP A 141 6.46 -5.41 16.19
C ASP A 141 5.58 -6.58 16.60
N TRP A 142 4.40 -6.69 16.00
CA TRP A 142 3.45 -7.78 16.27
C TRP A 142 4.01 -9.14 15.85
N LEU A 143 4.67 -9.22 14.69
CA LEU A 143 5.28 -10.47 14.21
C LEU A 143 6.46 -10.90 15.09
N THR A 144 7.28 -9.94 15.53
CA THR A 144 8.38 -10.19 16.48
C THR A 144 7.84 -10.75 17.79
N GLU A 145 6.80 -10.12 18.34
CA GLU A 145 6.21 -10.55 19.59
C GLU A 145 5.50 -11.91 19.47
N LEU A 146 4.74 -12.13 18.40
CA LEU A 146 4.08 -13.41 18.12
C LEU A 146 5.11 -14.54 18.02
N LYS A 147 6.20 -14.32 17.28
CA LYS A 147 7.31 -15.27 17.16
C LYS A 147 7.93 -15.58 18.53
N ARG A 148 8.12 -14.57 19.36
CA ARG A 148 8.65 -14.71 20.73
C ARG A 148 7.71 -15.50 21.64
N MET A 149 6.42 -15.16 21.65
CA MET A 149 5.40 -15.80 22.49
C MET A 149 5.23 -17.29 22.16
N LEU A 150 5.17 -17.61 20.87
CA LEU A 150 4.93 -18.97 20.39
C LEU A 150 6.22 -19.78 20.16
N ARG A 151 7.40 -19.17 20.40
CA ARG A 151 8.73 -19.77 20.16
C ARG A 151 8.88 -20.32 18.74
N LEU A 152 8.34 -19.61 17.76
CA LEU A 152 8.33 -20.05 16.36
C LEU A 152 9.65 -19.75 15.67
N THR A 153 10.01 -20.61 14.71
CA THR A 153 11.02 -20.25 13.71
C THR A 153 10.42 -19.26 12.71
N GLN A 154 11.25 -18.72 11.81
CA GLN A 154 10.78 -17.85 10.74
C GLN A 154 9.88 -18.61 9.74
N GLU A 155 10.21 -19.86 9.43
CA GLU A 155 9.44 -20.70 8.50
C GLU A 155 8.08 -21.10 9.08
N ASP A 156 8.03 -21.37 10.39
CA ASP A 156 6.80 -21.75 11.08
C ASP A 156 5.82 -20.58 11.20
N LEU A 157 6.32 -19.35 11.39
CA LEU A 157 5.48 -18.17 11.59
C LEU A 157 4.49 -17.94 10.45
N ALA A 158 4.97 -17.99 9.21
CA ALA A 158 4.12 -17.81 8.03
C ALA A 158 3.08 -18.92 7.91
N SER A 159 3.49 -20.17 8.14
CA SER A 159 2.60 -21.33 8.11
C SER A 159 1.52 -21.27 9.21
N CYS A 160 1.88 -20.79 10.40
CA CYS A 160 0.94 -20.56 11.50
C CYS A 160 -0.09 -19.48 11.14
N LEU A 161 0.36 -18.32 10.63
CA LEU A 161 -0.54 -17.22 10.25
C LEU A 161 -1.46 -17.58 9.08
N LEU A 162 -1.01 -18.39 8.13
CA LEU A 162 -1.84 -18.88 7.02
C LEU A 162 -2.92 -19.86 7.50
N LYS A 163 -2.61 -20.67 8.52
CA LYS A 163 -3.57 -21.62 9.12
C LYS A 163 -4.56 -20.93 10.06
N ASP A 164 -4.08 -19.95 10.81
CA ASP A 164 -4.85 -19.21 11.80
C ASP A 164 -4.47 -17.72 11.75
N PRO A 165 -5.15 -16.92 10.91
CA PRO A 165 -4.85 -15.50 10.76
C PRO A 165 -5.23 -14.68 12.01
N ASP A 166 -6.08 -15.20 12.88
CA ASP A 166 -6.51 -14.52 14.10
C ASP A 166 -5.41 -14.44 15.16
N LEU A 167 -4.34 -15.23 15.01
CA LEU A 167 -3.14 -15.16 15.85
C LEU A 167 -2.50 -13.77 15.87
N LEU A 168 -2.60 -13.01 14.77
CA LEU A 168 -2.09 -11.64 14.73
C LEU A 168 -2.82 -10.75 15.76
N PHE A 169 -4.13 -10.92 15.90
CA PHE A 169 -4.93 -10.17 16.88
C PHE A 169 -4.69 -10.64 18.31
N ALA A 170 -4.25 -11.89 18.52
CA ALA A 170 -3.83 -12.34 19.84
C ALA A 170 -2.55 -11.63 20.30
N ALA A 171 -1.56 -11.45 19.40
CA ALA A 171 -0.36 -10.68 19.69
C ALA A 171 -0.67 -9.19 19.93
N GLN A 172 -1.52 -8.59 19.09
CA GLN A 172 -1.91 -7.17 19.22
C GLN A 172 -2.55 -6.88 20.60
N ARG A 173 -3.42 -7.77 21.08
CA ARG A 173 -4.10 -7.65 22.39
C ARG A 173 -3.17 -7.91 23.57
N GLY A 174 -2.06 -8.63 23.38
CA GLY A 174 -1.07 -8.90 24.41
C GLY A 174 -0.12 -7.73 24.67
N THR A 175 0.16 -6.92 23.64
CA THR A 175 0.98 -5.70 23.76
C THR A 175 0.23 -4.50 24.31
N ASP A 176 -1.06 -4.38 23.97
CA ASP A 176 -1.92 -3.28 24.43
C ASP A 176 -3.12 -3.90 25.16
N SER A 177 -3.07 -3.96 26.50
CA SER A 177 -4.19 -4.42 27.31
C SER A 177 -5.46 -3.60 27.02
N LEU A 178 -6.56 -4.32 26.69
CA LEU A 178 -7.97 -3.91 26.50
C LEU A 178 -8.41 -3.42 25.10
N GLY A 179 -8.77 -4.38 24.23
CA GLY A 179 -9.95 -4.31 23.36
C GLY A 179 -9.73 -4.34 21.82
N PRO A 180 -10.27 -5.31 21.06
CA PRO A 180 -10.40 -5.20 19.61
C PRO A 180 -11.66 -4.41 19.21
N GLY A 181 -11.57 -3.58 18.16
CA GLY A 181 -12.75 -3.26 17.33
C GLY A 181 -13.41 -1.89 17.44
N ALA A 182 -12.73 -0.84 17.93
CA ALA A 182 -13.33 0.51 18.00
C ALA A 182 -13.66 1.13 16.62
N GLU A 183 -13.29 0.50 15.51
CA GLU A 183 -13.76 0.95 14.19
C GLU A 183 -15.18 0.50 13.82
N TYR A 184 -15.83 -0.35 14.63
CA TYR A 184 -17.17 -0.88 14.36
C TYR A 184 -18.22 -0.63 15.47
N LEU A 185 -17.91 0.10 16.55
CA LEU A 185 -18.77 0.14 17.75
C LEU A 185 -19.11 1.53 18.33
N ASP A 186 -18.96 2.62 17.57
CA ASP A 186 -19.61 3.89 17.94
C ASP A 186 -20.78 4.16 16.99
N SER A 187 -21.94 3.60 17.33
CA SER A 187 -23.25 3.98 16.79
C SER A 187 -24.13 4.49 17.92
#